data_AF-A0A8E0VF75-F1
#
_entry.id   AF-A0A8E0VF75-F1
#
_cell.length_a   1.000
_cell.length_b   1.000
_cell.length_c   1.000
_cell.angle_alpha   90.00
_cell.angle_beta   90.00
_cell.angle_gamma   90.00
#
_symmetry.space_group_name_H-M   'P 1'
#
loop_
_entity.id
_entity.type
_entity.pdbx_description
1 polymer ?
#
loop_
_entity_poly.entity_id
_entity_poly.type
_entity_poly.pdbx_seq_one_letter_code
_entity_poly.pdbx_strand_id
1 'polypeptide(L)'
;MSFIFNGKARSSSQITNRTYRWPLVVDPTDQASTFLRYRDTNYLNVLNSKQMNPETIRVALLGALRYGKPVVLDLMELDNTLDTICRRSFESIKKALLEDIIEKHITNPLVYEYLIKPTDSDEFASTKFIPRNLDRFMFIAVTKNPFPKKEMLEIFTPIWVE
;
A
#
# COMPACT_ATOMS: atom_id res chain seq x y z
N MET A 1 -18.75 -11.60 -16.92
CA MET A 1 -18.90 -10.13 -16.94
C MET A 1 -17.48 -9.58 -16.94
N SER A 2 -17.00 -9.18 -18.11
CA SER A 2 -15.58 -8.87 -18.35
C SER A 2 -15.44 -7.35 -18.43
N PHE A 3 -14.65 -6.75 -17.53
CA PHE A 3 -14.33 -5.33 -17.59
C PHE A 3 -13.29 -5.10 -18.69
N ILE A 4 -13.69 -4.44 -19.77
CA ILE A 4 -12.81 -4.00 -20.85
C ILE A 4 -12.25 -2.62 -20.46
N PHE A 5 -10.97 -2.57 -20.10
CA PHE A 5 -10.21 -1.32 -20.01
C PHE A 5 -9.96 -0.78 -21.42
N ASN A 6 -10.66 0.28 -21.80
CA ASN A 6 -10.43 0.97 -23.08
C ASN A 6 -9.60 2.25 -22.84
N GLY A 7 -8.30 2.08 -22.64
CA GLY A 7 -7.32 3.17 -22.57
C GLY A 7 -6.56 3.27 -23.89
N LYS A 8 -6.81 4.32 -24.68
CA LYS A 8 -6.05 4.63 -25.90
C LYS A 8 -4.54 4.69 -25.60
N ALA A 9 -3.77 3.89 -26.34
CA ALA A 9 -2.31 3.97 -26.37
C ALA A 9 -1.87 5.36 -26.85
N ARG A 10 -1.24 6.14 -25.96
CA ARG A 10 -0.46 7.33 -26.32
C ARG A 10 1.02 6.97 -26.27
N SER A 11 1.64 7.02 -27.46
CA SER A 11 3.04 7.34 -27.77
C SER A 11 4.06 7.21 -26.63
N SER A 12 4.93 6.22 -26.78
CA SER A 12 6.17 6.00 -26.04
C SER A 12 7.16 7.16 -26.16
N SER A 13 7.25 7.97 -25.10
CA SER A 13 8.41 8.82 -24.79
C SER A 13 8.44 9.13 -23.28
N GLN A 14 9.39 8.51 -22.58
CA GLN A 14 9.88 8.85 -21.23
C GLN A 14 8.80 9.14 -20.16
N ILE A 15 8.05 8.11 -19.75
CA ILE A 15 7.45 8.12 -18.41
C ILE A 15 8.59 7.80 -17.45
N THR A 16 9.20 8.84 -16.87
CA THR A 16 10.12 8.64 -15.74
C THR A 16 9.36 7.93 -14.62
N ASN A 17 9.95 6.94 -13.97
CA ASN A 17 9.33 6.13 -12.90
C ASN A 17 8.77 6.94 -11.69
N ARG A 18 8.87 8.28 -11.71
CA ARG A 18 8.37 9.22 -10.70
C ARG A 18 6.89 9.62 -10.86
N THR A 19 6.19 9.27 -11.95
CA THR A 19 4.91 9.94 -12.28
C THR A 19 3.63 9.23 -11.79
N TYR A 20 3.69 8.03 -11.21
CA TYR A 20 2.48 7.36 -10.70
C TYR A 20 2.50 7.33 -9.18
N ARG A 21 1.54 7.99 -8.53
CA ARG A 21 1.26 7.82 -7.09
C ARG A 21 0.46 6.55 -6.85
N TRP A 22 0.50 6.01 -5.64
CA TRP A 22 -0.33 4.88 -5.24
C TRP A 22 -1.84 5.21 -5.37
N PRO A 23 -2.70 4.22 -5.63
CA PRO A 23 -4.14 4.45 -5.70
C PRO A 23 -4.75 4.79 -4.32
N LEU A 24 -5.68 5.74 -4.32
CA LEU A 24 -6.65 5.98 -3.27
C LEU A 24 -8.02 5.58 -3.81
N VAL A 25 -8.53 4.44 -3.37
CA VAL A 25 -9.88 3.99 -3.72
C VAL A 25 -10.89 4.70 -2.82
N VAL A 26 -11.74 5.52 -3.43
CA VAL A 26 -12.82 6.24 -2.77
C VAL A 26 -14.10 5.42 -2.99
N ASP A 27 -14.52 4.70 -1.97
CA ASP A 27 -15.63 3.76 -2.02
C ASP A 27 -16.55 3.90 -0.80
N PRO A 28 -17.55 4.79 -0.87
CA PRO A 28 -18.57 4.92 0.17
C PRO A 28 -19.46 3.68 0.33
N THR A 29 -19.46 2.76 -0.64
CA THR A 29 -20.38 1.60 -0.69
C THR A 29 -19.82 0.33 -0.07
N ASP A 30 -18.54 0.32 0.30
CA ASP A 30 -17.82 -0.84 0.87
C ASP A 30 -17.65 -2.03 -0.10
N GLN A 31 -17.95 -1.85 -1.39
CA GLN A 31 -17.83 -2.89 -2.40
C GLN A 31 -16.38 -3.24 -2.72
N ALA A 32 -15.55 -2.23 -2.96
CA ALA A 32 -14.14 -2.40 -3.30
C ALA A 32 -13.29 -2.85 -2.11
N SER A 33 -13.53 -2.30 -0.91
CA SER A 33 -12.91 -2.78 0.33
C SER A 33 -13.23 -4.26 0.59
N THR A 34 -14.50 -4.66 0.43
CA THR A 34 -14.94 -6.06 0.55
C THR A 34 -14.27 -6.93 -0.50
N PHE A 35 -14.29 -6.51 -1.77
CA PHE A 35 -13.64 -7.22 -2.85
C PHE A 35 -12.15 -7.44 -2.55
N LEU A 36 -11.42 -6.37 -2.24
CA LEU A 36 -9.97 -6.41 -1.96
C LEU A 36 -9.63 -7.32 -0.78
N ARG A 37 -10.47 -7.37 0.26
CA ARG A 37 -10.30 -8.27 1.41
C ARG A 37 -10.34 -9.76 1.03
N TYR A 38 -11.10 -10.12 0.01
CA TYR A 38 -11.19 -11.48 -0.53
C TYR A 38 -10.26 -11.73 -1.73
N ARG A 39 -9.46 -10.73 -2.13
CA ARG A 39 -8.36 -10.91 -3.07
C ARG A 39 -7.07 -11.28 -2.32
N ASP A 40 -6.08 -11.69 -3.10
CA ASP A 40 -4.75 -12.01 -2.59
C ASP A 40 -4.00 -10.71 -2.23
N THR A 41 -4.40 -10.09 -1.13
CA THR A 41 -3.85 -8.83 -0.59
C THR A 41 -3.50 -8.98 0.88
N ASN A 42 -2.56 -8.16 1.34
CA ASN A 42 -2.32 -7.98 2.76
C ASN A 42 -3.14 -6.77 3.24
N TYR A 43 -4.27 -7.04 3.87
CA TYR A 43 -5.26 -6.03 4.23
C TYR A 43 -5.13 -5.57 5.68
N LEU A 44 -5.00 -4.25 5.88
CA LEU A 44 -4.85 -3.57 7.16
C LEU A 44 -5.98 -2.55 7.34
N ASN A 45 -6.83 -2.76 8.33
CA ASN A 45 -7.87 -1.82 8.72
C ASN A 45 -7.36 -0.93 9.86
N VAL A 46 -7.44 0.39 9.67
CA VAL A 46 -6.87 1.37 10.61
C VAL A 46 -7.50 1.36 12.00
N LEU A 47 -8.75 0.90 12.11
CA LEU A 47 -9.45 0.78 13.39
C LEU A 47 -9.19 -0.55 14.10
N ASN A 48 -8.57 -1.51 13.42
CA ASN A 48 -8.22 -2.79 14.02
C ASN A 48 -6.83 -2.71 14.67
N SER A 49 -6.79 -2.59 16.00
CA SER A 49 -5.54 -2.47 16.77
C SER A 49 -4.59 -3.66 16.61
N LYS A 50 -5.10 -4.86 16.31
CA LYS A 50 -4.25 -6.02 16.03
C LYS A 50 -3.57 -5.88 14.67
N GLN A 51 -4.27 -5.38 13.67
CA GLN A 51 -3.71 -5.15 12.33
C GLN A 51 -2.77 -3.94 12.31
N MET A 52 -3.07 -2.90 13.09
CA MET A 52 -2.19 -1.75 13.26
C MET A 52 -1.05 -1.97 14.27
N ASN A 53 -0.89 -3.20 14.78
CA ASN A 53 0.28 -3.55 15.56
C ASN A 53 1.55 -3.48 14.68
N PRO A 54 2.66 -2.88 15.16
CA PRO A 54 3.86 -2.69 14.36
C PRO A 54 4.41 -3.98 13.72
N GLU A 55 4.37 -5.10 14.45
CA GLU A 55 4.83 -6.38 13.89
C GLU A 55 3.91 -6.91 12.80
N THR A 56 2.60 -6.70 12.95
CA THR A 56 1.63 -7.13 11.95
C THR A 56 1.78 -6.34 10.66
N ILE A 57 1.95 -5.02 10.76
CA ILE A 57 2.25 -4.15 9.62
C ILE A 57 3.57 -4.58 8.95
N ARG A 58 4.64 -4.79 9.74
CA ARG A 58 5.96 -5.19 9.24
C ARG A 58 5.90 -6.49 8.44
N VAL A 59 5.27 -7.53 8.98
CA VAL A 59 5.11 -8.82 8.31
C VAL A 59 4.21 -8.70 7.08
N ALA A 60 3.15 -7.90 7.14
CA ALA A 60 2.30 -7.61 5.98
C ALA A 60 3.10 -6.93 4.84
N LEU A 61 3.99 -5.99 5.15
CA LEU A 61 4.87 -5.37 4.15
C LEU A 61 5.85 -6.38 3.57
N LEU A 62 6.57 -7.14 4.40
CA LEU A 62 7.55 -8.14 3.94
C LEU A 62 6.91 -9.22 3.07
N GLY A 63 5.75 -9.76 3.48
CA GLY A 63 5.02 -10.74 2.71
C GLY A 63 4.57 -10.18 1.35
N ALA A 64 4.06 -8.96 1.34
CA ALA A 64 3.61 -8.31 0.11
C ALA A 64 4.76 -8.03 -0.86
N LEU A 65 5.89 -7.52 -0.36
CA LEU A 65 7.10 -7.27 -1.16
C LEU A 65 7.67 -8.56 -1.75
N ARG A 66 7.79 -9.61 -0.91
CA ARG A 66 8.31 -10.91 -1.33
C ARG A 66 7.48 -11.53 -2.44
N TYR A 67 6.15 -11.48 -2.34
CA TYR A 67 5.24 -12.13 -3.29
C TYR A 67 4.71 -11.21 -4.39
N GLY A 68 5.02 -9.90 -4.34
CA GLY A 68 4.51 -8.90 -5.28
C GLY A 68 3.01 -8.72 -5.19
N LYS A 69 2.47 -8.77 -3.96
CA LYS A 69 1.04 -8.60 -3.67
C LYS A 69 0.75 -7.17 -3.22
N PRO A 70 -0.50 -6.69 -3.36
CA PRO A 70 -0.88 -5.41 -2.79
C PRO A 70 -0.93 -5.45 -1.26
N VAL A 71 -0.52 -4.36 -0.62
CA VAL A 71 -0.93 -4.01 0.74
C VAL A 71 -2.09 -3.03 0.62
N VAL A 72 -3.19 -3.32 1.31
CA VAL A 72 -4.36 -2.44 1.36
C VAL A 72 -4.43 -1.81 2.76
N LEU A 73 -4.39 -0.49 2.83
CA LEU A 73 -4.63 0.29 4.03
C LEU A 73 -6.03 0.89 3.95
N ASP A 74 -6.96 0.30 4.70
CA ASP A 74 -8.34 0.76 4.82
C ASP A 74 -8.44 1.81 5.93
N LEU A 75 -8.62 3.06 5.52
CA LEU A 75 -8.74 4.25 6.35
C LEU A 75 -10.16 4.46 6.89
N MET A 76 -11.11 3.57 6.54
CA MET A 76 -12.51 3.70 6.91
C MET A 76 -13.06 5.08 6.49
N GLU A 77 -13.83 5.75 7.33
CA GLU A 77 -14.38 7.10 7.09
C GLU A 77 -13.51 8.21 7.71
N LEU A 78 -12.24 7.94 8.03
CA LEU A 78 -11.43 8.80 8.91
C LEU A 78 -10.22 9.43 8.21
N ASP A 79 -10.39 10.63 7.67
CA ASP A 79 -9.37 11.30 6.85
C ASP A 79 -8.05 11.63 7.54
N ASN A 80 -8.07 11.88 8.85
CA ASN A 80 -6.86 12.26 9.60
C ASN A 80 -6.02 11.05 10.05
N THR A 81 -6.48 9.82 9.79
CA THR A 81 -5.84 8.62 10.34
C THR A 81 -4.51 8.29 9.66
N LEU A 82 -4.30 8.73 8.42
CA LEU A 82 -3.02 8.53 7.72
C LEU A 82 -1.88 9.22 8.49
N ASP A 83 -2.01 10.52 8.78
CA ASP A 83 -0.97 11.29 9.47
C ASP A 83 -0.93 11.11 11.00
N THR A 84 -1.92 10.41 11.57
CA THR A 84 -1.98 10.16 13.02
C THR A 84 -1.70 8.70 13.35
N ILE A 85 -2.71 7.83 13.27
CA ILE A 85 -2.63 6.43 13.68
C ILE A 85 -1.68 5.66 12.77
N CYS A 86 -1.81 5.81 11.45
CA CYS A 86 -0.96 5.09 10.51
C CYS A 86 0.48 5.54 10.66
N ARG A 87 0.76 6.84 10.48
CA ARG A 87 2.10 7.41 10.68
C ARG A 87 2.76 6.93 11.97
N ARG A 88 2.10 7.07 13.12
CA ARG A 88 2.64 6.59 14.41
C ARG A 88 3.00 5.10 14.38
N SER A 89 2.13 4.27 13.81
CA SER A 89 2.32 2.81 13.77
C SER A 89 3.45 2.41 12.82
N PHE A 90 3.50 2.99 11.62
CA PHE A 90 4.57 2.74 10.65
C PHE A 90 5.92 3.26 11.16
N GLU A 91 5.95 4.46 11.75
CA GLU A 91 7.20 5.06 12.27
C GLU A 91 7.77 4.37 13.51
N SER A 92 6.95 3.58 14.22
CA SER A 92 7.45 2.72 15.29
C SER A 92 8.25 1.51 14.81
N ILE A 93 8.15 1.17 13.51
CA ILE A 93 8.90 0.06 12.89
C ILE A 93 10.24 0.58 12.36
N LYS A 94 10.19 1.66 11.57
CA LYS A 94 11.35 2.33 10.98
C LYS A 94 10.98 3.79 10.80
N LYS A 95 11.90 4.71 11.10
CA LYS A 95 11.70 6.14 10.85
C LYS A 95 11.50 6.43 9.35
N ALA A 96 10.52 7.29 9.06
CA ALA A 96 10.03 7.68 7.74
C ALA A 96 9.53 6.51 6.88
N LEU A 97 9.03 5.42 7.49
CA LEU A 97 8.54 4.25 6.75
C LEU A 97 7.29 4.57 5.93
N LEU A 98 6.35 5.37 6.44
CA LEU A 98 5.17 5.74 5.66
C LEU A 98 5.57 6.59 4.44
N GLU A 99 6.50 7.54 4.60
CA GLU A 99 7.11 8.28 3.49
C GLU A 99 7.80 7.36 2.50
N ASP A 100 8.62 6.42 2.97
CA ASP A 100 9.32 5.47 2.10
C ASP A 100 8.33 4.62 1.28
N ILE A 101 7.18 4.29 1.85
CA ILE A 101 6.11 3.61 1.11
C ILE A 101 5.50 4.56 0.09
N ILE A 102 5.05 5.75 0.49
CA ILE A 102 4.42 6.76 -0.38
C ILE A 102 5.31 7.09 -1.59
N GLU A 103 6.59 7.37 -1.33
CA GLU A 103 7.60 7.71 -2.34
C GLU A 103 8.17 6.47 -3.06
N LYS A 104 7.65 5.28 -2.76
CA LYS A 104 8.01 4.00 -3.36
C LYS A 104 9.45 3.55 -3.10
N HIS A 105 10.15 4.18 -2.17
CA HIS A 105 11.46 3.73 -1.71
C HIS A 105 11.41 2.37 -1.02
N ILE A 106 10.25 1.92 -0.55
CA ILE A 106 10.05 0.61 0.09
C ILE A 106 10.52 -0.59 -0.76
N THR A 107 10.60 -0.46 -2.09
CA THR A 107 11.12 -1.54 -2.96
C THR A 107 12.65 -1.53 -3.08
N ASN A 108 13.34 -0.54 -2.52
CA ASN A 108 14.80 -0.51 -2.42
C ASN A 108 15.28 -1.52 -1.37
N PRO A 109 16.27 -2.38 -1.67
CA PRO A 109 16.87 -3.30 -0.71
C PRO A 109 17.22 -2.68 0.63
N LEU A 110 17.83 -1.49 0.63
CA LEU A 110 18.21 -0.82 1.88
C LEU A 110 17.02 -0.48 2.80
N VAL A 111 15.82 -0.33 2.23
CA VAL A 111 14.61 -0.01 2.99
C VAL A 111 13.91 -1.28 3.46
N TYR A 112 13.61 -2.24 2.57
CA TYR A 112 12.89 -3.44 3.00
C TYR A 112 13.76 -4.39 3.83
N GLU A 113 15.08 -4.43 3.61
CA GLU A 113 15.96 -5.27 4.43
C GLU A 113 16.03 -4.78 5.88
N TYR A 114 15.84 -3.49 6.12
CA TYR A 114 15.71 -2.95 7.48
C TYR A 114 14.49 -3.52 8.22
N LEU A 115 13.46 -3.95 7.48
CA LEU A 115 12.25 -4.54 8.07
C LEU A 115 12.47 -6.01 8.47
N ILE A 116 13.52 -6.67 7.99
CA ILE A 116 13.83 -8.07 8.29
C ILE A 116 14.50 -8.14 9.67
N LYS A 117 13.98 -9.00 10.53
CA LYS A 117 14.57 -9.24 11.85
C LYS A 117 15.46 -10.48 11.85
N PRO A 118 16.50 -10.53 12.70
CA PRO A 118 17.29 -11.75 12.89
C PRO A 118 16.48 -12.97 13.36
N THR A 119 15.33 -12.74 13.99
CA THR A 119 14.42 -13.78 14.49
C THR A 119 13.38 -14.24 13.48
N ASP A 120 13.30 -13.60 12.30
CA ASP A 120 12.38 -14.01 11.25
C ASP A 120 12.81 -15.35 10.65
N SER A 121 11.86 -16.10 10.09
CA SER A 121 12.17 -17.34 9.38
C SER A 121 12.92 -17.07 8.06
N ASP A 122 13.58 -18.09 7.51
CA ASP A 122 14.26 -18.05 6.20
C ASP A 122 13.37 -17.60 5.04
N GLU A 123 12.06 -17.60 5.26
CA GLU A 123 11.08 -17.09 4.32
C GLU A 123 11.28 -15.59 4.02
N PHE A 124 11.83 -14.82 4.95
CA PHE A 124 12.16 -13.40 4.78
C PHE A 124 13.65 -13.16 4.57
N ALA A 125 14.45 -14.18 4.22
CA ALA A 125 15.82 -13.96 3.81
C ALA A 125 15.88 -13.00 2.61
N SER A 126 16.85 -12.08 2.57
CA SER A 126 17.02 -11.08 1.50
C SER A 126 16.98 -11.68 0.09
N THR A 127 17.51 -12.90 -0.08
CA THR A 127 17.53 -13.62 -1.36
C THR A 127 16.15 -14.02 -1.89
N LYS A 128 15.10 -13.93 -1.06
CA LYS A 128 13.71 -14.25 -1.44
C LYS A 128 12.96 -13.06 -2.05
N PHE A 129 13.52 -11.85 -1.98
CA PHE A 129 12.93 -10.64 -2.57
C PHE A 129 13.42 -10.47 -4.01
N ILE A 130 12.66 -11.02 -4.95
CA ILE A 130 13.05 -11.01 -6.37
C ILE A 130 12.56 -9.74 -7.08
N PRO A 131 13.34 -9.15 -8.02
CA PRO A 131 12.98 -7.90 -8.70
C PRO A 131 11.58 -7.90 -9.31
N ARG A 132 11.18 -8.99 -9.98
CA ARG A 132 9.85 -9.14 -10.58
C ARG A 132 8.70 -8.93 -9.60
N ASN A 133 8.87 -9.36 -8.35
CA ASN A 133 7.82 -9.24 -7.33
C ASN A 133 7.83 -7.84 -6.71
N LEU A 134 9.01 -7.26 -6.51
CA LEU A 134 9.15 -5.86 -6.08
C LEU A 134 8.52 -4.89 -7.09
N ASP A 135 8.67 -5.15 -8.40
CA ASP A 135 8.03 -4.36 -9.46
C ASP A 135 6.49 -4.47 -9.47
N ARG A 136 5.94 -5.55 -8.90
CA ARG A 136 4.49 -5.80 -8.80
C ARG A 136 3.88 -5.33 -7.49
N PHE A 137 4.71 -5.04 -6.49
CA PHE A 137 4.25 -4.55 -5.21
C PHE A 137 3.43 -3.28 -5.40
N MET A 138 2.32 -3.19 -4.66
CA MET A 138 1.46 -2.03 -4.69
C MET A 138 0.99 -1.70 -3.28
N PHE A 139 0.95 -0.42 -2.96
CA PHE A 139 0.25 0.08 -1.79
C PHE A 139 -1.06 0.71 -2.24
N ILE A 140 -2.18 0.34 -1.62
CA ILE A 140 -3.52 0.88 -1.93
C ILE A 140 -4.07 1.49 -0.66
N ALA A 141 -4.44 2.76 -0.69
CA ALA A 141 -5.29 3.34 0.35
C ALA A 141 -6.75 3.19 -0.06
N VAL A 142 -7.62 2.83 0.89
CA VAL A 142 -9.08 2.79 0.68
C VAL A 142 -9.73 3.72 1.70
N THR A 143 -10.70 4.51 1.27
CA THR A 143 -11.50 5.37 2.15
C THR A 143 -12.96 5.29 1.75
N LYS A 144 -13.83 5.31 2.77
CA LYS A 144 -15.29 5.42 2.62
C LYS A 144 -15.75 6.87 2.57
N ASN A 145 -14.88 7.83 2.89
CA ASN A 145 -15.24 9.24 2.78
C ASN A 145 -15.35 9.64 1.29
N PRO A 146 -16.55 10.02 0.79
CA PRO A 146 -16.74 10.43 -0.61
C PRO A 146 -15.96 11.71 -0.98
N PHE A 147 -15.53 12.49 0.01
CA PHE A 147 -14.79 13.74 -0.17
C PHE A 147 -13.46 13.71 0.59
N PRO A 148 -12.47 12.90 0.15
CA PRO A 148 -11.18 12.84 0.83
C PRO A 148 -10.52 14.22 0.88
N LYS A 149 -9.78 14.47 1.95
CA LYS A 149 -9.00 15.71 2.12
C LYS A 149 -8.02 15.94 0.97
N LYS A 150 -7.76 17.21 0.67
CA LYS A 150 -6.87 17.62 -0.42
C LYS A 150 -5.48 16.99 -0.32
N GLU A 151 -4.94 16.89 0.89
CA GLU A 151 -3.63 16.29 1.17
C GLU A 151 -3.59 14.81 0.71
N MET A 152 -4.67 14.06 0.92
CA MET A 152 -4.78 12.68 0.41
C MET A 152 -4.75 12.62 -1.12
N LEU A 153 -5.38 13.58 -1.79
CA LEU A 153 -5.41 13.70 -3.25
C LEU A 153 -4.08 14.20 -3.84
N GLU A 154 -3.22 14.80 -3.01
CA GLU A 154 -1.84 15.19 -3.33
C GLU A 154 -0.85 14.04 -3.15
N ILE A 155 -1.12 13.13 -2.21
CA ILE A 155 -0.30 11.95 -1.93
C ILE A 155 -0.65 10.75 -2.84
N PHE A 156 -1.93 10.55 -3.13
CA PHE A 156 -2.44 9.39 -3.87
C PHE A 156 -3.15 9.79 -5.16
N THR A 157 -3.27 8.83 -6.09
CA THR A 157 -4.12 8.96 -7.27
C THR A 157 -5.53 8.45 -6.94
N PRO A 158 -6.56 9.31 -6.90
CA PRO A 158 -7.89 8.90 -6.51
C PRO A 158 -8.59 8.08 -7.61
N ILE A 159 -9.35 7.07 -7.19
CA ILE A 159 -10.20 6.21 -8.03
C ILE A 159 -11.55 6.09 -7.33
N TRP A 160 -12.60 6.65 -7.93
CA TRP A 160 -13.96 6.59 -7.38
C TRP A 160 -14.65 5.31 -7.81
N VAL A 161 -15.31 4.68 -6.86
CA VAL A 161 -16.20 3.54 -7.08
C VAL A 161 -17.63 4.08 -7.08
N GLU A 162 -18.35 3.84 -8.18
CA GLU A 162 -19.75 4.22 -8.38
C GLU A 162 -20.72 3.15 -7.89
#